data_AF-A0A0N8PSI0-F1
#
_entry.id   AF-A0A0N8PSI0-F1
#
_cell.length_a   1.000
_cell.length_b   1.000
_cell.length_c   1.000
_cell.angle_alpha   90.00
_cell.angle_beta   90.00
_cell.angle_gamma   90.00
#
_symmetry.space_group_name_H-M   'P 1'
#
loop_
_entity.id
_entity.type
_entity.pdbx_description
1 polymer ?
#
loop_
_entity_poly.entity_id
_entity_poly.type
_entity_poly.pdbx_seq_one_letter_code
_entity_poly.pdbx_strand_id
1 'polypeptide(L)'
;MELFSTYQRESRKTWGVIDVNHPIVYPTLGLVNEAGEVAGKIKKIFRDKGGAIGDADREALKYELGDVLWYLTQICTELGLTLEDVAAANIEKLFSRLERGQIRGEGDER
;
A
#
# COMPACT_ATOMS: atom_id res chain seq x y z
N MET A 1 -7.49 13.86 -8.96
CA MET A 1 -6.13 14.27 -8.54
C MET A 1 -6.17 14.90 -7.15
N GLU A 2 -7.06 15.85 -6.85
CA GLU A 2 -7.16 16.48 -5.51
C GLU A 2 -7.34 15.52 -4.31
N LEU A 3 -7.91 14.32 -4.53
CA LEU A 3 -8.15 13.34 -3.48
C LEU A 3 -6.86 12.79 -2.83
N PHE A 4 -5.84 12.44 -3.62
CA PHE A 4 -4.60 11.86 -3.07
C PHE A 4 -3.76 12.91 -2.35
N SER A 5 -3.60 14.09 -2.93
CA SER A 5 -2.98 15.24 -2.27
C SER A 5 -3.68 15.60 -0.96
N THR A 6 -5.03 15.62 -0.96
CA THR A 6 -5.80 15.87 0.26
C THR A 6 -5.60 14.76 1.28
N TYR A 7 -5.72 13.49 0.87
CA TYR A 7 -5.49 12.36 1.76
C TYR A 7 -4.08 12.36 2.36
N GLN A 8 -3.05 12.58 1.54
CA GLN A 8 -1.65 12.64 1.99
C GLN A 8 -1.46 13.75 3.03
N ARG A 9 -1.98 14.96 2.78
CA ARG A 9 -1.94 16.07 3.74
C ARG A 9 -2.70 15.77 5.04
N GLU A 10 -3.91 15.21 4.95
CA GLU A 10 -4.72 14.90 6.14
C GLU A 10 -4.13 13.75 6.95
N SER A 11 -3.60 12.70 6.29
CA SER A 11 -2.93 11.58 6.96
C SER A 11 -1.74 12.05 7.79
N ARG A 12 -1.00 13.06 7.32
CA ARG A 12 0.17 13.60 8.04
C ARG A 12 -0.20 14.22 9.38
N LYS A 13 -1.43 14.70 9.56
CA LYS A 13 -1.91 15.23 10.86
C LYS A 13 -2.00 14.14 11.93
N THR A 14 -2.04 12.87 11.53
CA THR A 14 -2.10 11.70 12.42
C THR A 14 -0.73 11.06 12.65
N TRP A 15 0.33 11.61 12.05
CA TRP A 15 1.69 11.10 12.21
C TRP A 15 2.29 11.44 13.57
N GLY A 16 2.82 10.42 14.25
CA GLY A 16 3.68 10.59 15.41
C GLY A 16 5.12 10.30 15.05
N VAL A 17 6.04 11.21 15.37
CA VAL A 17 7.47 10.97 15.17
C VAL A 17 7.94 9.90 16.17
N ILE A 18 8.52 8.83 15.63
CA ILE A 18 9.22 7.81 16.41
C ILE A 18 10.69 7.91 16.05
N ASP A 19 11.53 8.12 17.07
CA ASP A 19 12.96 8.27 16.86
C ASP A 19 13.59 6.94 16.48
N VAL A 20 14.07 6.89 15.23
CA VAL A 20 14.78 5.79 14.61
C VAL A 20 15.87 6.41 13.74
N ASN A 21 16.97 5.68 13.48
CA ASN A 21 18.12 6.21 12.73
C ASN A 21 17.80 6.72 11.30
N HIS A 22 16.62 6.43 10.74
CA HIS A 22 16.12 7.04 9.50
C HIS A 22 14.58 7.08 9.48
N PRO A 23 13.94 8.20 9.09
CA PRO A 23 12.49 8.40 9.17
C PRO A 23 11.61 7.37 8.43
N ILE A 24 12.13 6.65 7.43
CA ILE A 24 11.36 5.65 6.68
C ILE A 24 11.38 4.28 7.35
N VAL A 25 12.26 4.04 8.34
CA VAL A 25 12.40 2.73 8.97
C VAL A 25 11.11 2.32 9.65
N TYR A 26 10.60 3.15 10.56
CA TYR A 26 9.35 2.87 11.27
C TYR A 26 8.15 2.64 10.33
N PRO A 27 7.83 3.55 9.39
CA PRO A 27 6.66 3.35 8.54
C PRO A 27 6.82 2.20 7.54
N THR A 28 8.05 1.82 7.17
CA THR A 28 8.29 0.61 6.35
C THR A 28 8.00 -0.67 7.14
N LEU A 29 8.41 -0.74 8.41
CA LEU A 29 8.08 -1.88 9.27
C LEU A 29 6.57 -1.99 9.51
N GLY A 30 5.91 -0.84 9.74
CA GLY A 30 4.46 -0.76 9.81
C GLY A 30 3.78 -1.25 8.54
N LEU A 31 4.22 -0.80 7.36
CA LEU A 31 3.69 -1.24 6.07
C LEU A 31 3.72 -2.78 5.92
N VAL A 32 4.82 -3.42 6.33
CA VAL A 32 4.95 -4.89 6.29
C VAL A 32 3.99 -5.56 7.26
N ASN A 33 3.83 -5.00 8.47
CA ASN A 33 2.86 -5.50 9.44
C ASN A 33 1.44 -5.50 8.84
N GLU A 34 0.99 -4.37 8.30
CA GLU A 34 -0.37 -4.23 7.76
C GLU A 34 -0.60 -5.09 6.51
N ALA A 35 0.41 -5.23 5.65
CA ALA A 35 0.34 -6.19 4.55
C ALA A 35 0.16 -7.64 5.06
N GLY A 36 0.81 -7.96 6.18
CA GLY A 36 0.63 -9.23 6.90
C GLY A 36 -0.78 -9.41 7.46
N GLU A 37 -1.40 -8.33 7.97
CA GLU A 37 -2.78 -8.34 8.46
C GLU A 37 -3.79 -8.57 7.33
N VAL A 38 -3.62 -7.90 6.18
CA VAL A 38 -4.38 -8.16 4.94
C VAL A 38 -4.30 -9.65 4.58
N ALA A 39 -3.07 -10.18 4.48
CA ALA A 39 -2.84 -11.59 4.15
C ALA A 39 -3.47 -12.53 5.20
N GLY A 40 -3.40 -12.15 6.49
CA GLY A 40 -3.99 -12.88 7.60
C GLY A 40 -5.51 -12.99 7.50
N LYS A 41 -6.21 -11.91 7.13
CA LYS A 41 -7.67 -11.95 6.92
C LYS A 41 -8.05 -12.79 5.71
N ILE A 42 -7.38 -12.61 4.58
CA ILE A 42 -7.61 -13.42 3.36
C ILE A 42 -7.42 -14.91 3.68
N LYS A 43 -6.33 -15.27 4.38
CA LYS A 43 -6.08 -16.65 4.79
C LYS A 43 -7.23 -17.24 5.61
N LYS A 44 -7.77 -16.48 6.58
CA LYS A 44 -8.91 -16.93 7.39
C LYS A 44 -10.17 -17.09 6.55
N ILE A 45 -10.45 -16.19 5.62
CA ILE A 45 -11.59 -16.31 4.69
C ILE A 45 -11.50 -17.60 3.88
N PHE A 46 -10.33 -17.90 3.31
CA PHE A 46 -10.16 -19.13 2.54
C PHE A 46 -10.23 -20.40 3.40
N ARG A 47 -9.66 -20.38 4.60
CA ARG A 47 -9.67 -21.52 5.53
C ARG A 47 -11.05 -21.80 6.11
N ASP A 48 -11.75 -20.77 6.56
CA ASP A 48 -12.94 -20.90 7.42
C ASP A 48 -14.25 -20.66 6.64
N LYS A 49 -14.20 -19.96 5.51
CA LYS A 49 -15.38 -19.55 4.71
C LYS A 49 -15.35 -20.09 3.27
N GLY A 50 -14.42 -21.00 2.95
CA GLY A 50 -14.29 -21.56 1.60
C GLY A 50 -14.01 -20.52 0.52
N GLY A 51 -13.38 -19.39 0.88
CA GLY A 51 -13.08 -18.29 -0.03
C GLY A 51 -14.27 -17.34 -0.28
N ALA A 52 -15.43 -17.56 0.34
CA ALA A 52 -16.58 -16.66 0.22
C ALA A 52 -16.34 -15.36 1.01
N ILE A 53 -16.28 -14.24 0.30
CA ILE A 53 -16.11 -12.90 0.89
C ILE A 53 -17.49 -12.26 1.06
N GLY A 54 -17.93 -12.12 2.32
CA GLY A 54 -19.14 -11.38 2.70
C GLY A 54 -18.89 -9.90 2.95
N ASP A 55 -19.95 -9.16 3.31
CA ASP A 55 -19.85 -7.72 3.57
C ASP A 55 -18.97 -7.40 4.79
N ALA A 56 -19.09 -8.19 5.85
CA ALA A 56 -18.22 -8.05 7.03
C ALA A 56 -16.73 -8.28 6.69
N ASP A 57 -16.43 -9.17 5.74
CA ASP A 57 -15.06 -9.41 5.28
C ASP A 57 -14.55 -8.25 4.43
N ARG A 58 -15.39 -7.69 3.55
CA ARG A 58 -15.06 -6.50 2.76
C ARG A 58 -14.75 -5.32 3.64
N GLU A 59 -15.58 -5.03 4.63
CA GLU A 59 -15.33 -3.94 5.57
C GLU A 59 -14.05 -4.18 6.37
N ALA A 60 -13.85 -5.39 6.90
CA ALA A 60 -12.62 -5.72 7.62
C ALA A 60 -11.36 -5.57 6.76
N LEU A 61 -11.39 -6.03 5.49
CA LEU A 61 -10.27 -5.88 4.56
C LEU A 61 -10.02 -4.42 4.17
N LYS A 62 -11.08 -3.61 4.06
CA LYS A 62 -10.97 -2.18 3.74
C LYS A 62 -10.16 -1.43 4.80
N TYR A 63 -10.32 -1.77 6.09
CA TYR A 63 -9.51 -1.18 7.16
C TYR A 63 -8.02 -1.50 6.99
N GLU A 64 -7.66 -2.77 6.84
CA GLU A 64 -6.24 -3.17 6.67
C GLU A 64 -5.62 -2.59 5.39
N LEU A 65 -6.37 -2.57 4.29
CA LEU A 65 -5.93 -1.93 3.05
C LEU A 65 -5.74 -0.41 3.24
N GLY A 66 -6.56 0.21 4.09
CA GLY A 66 -6.42 1.59 4.51
C GLY A 66 -5.15 1.83 5.34
N ASP A 67 -4.80 0.90 6.23
CA ASP A 67 -3.59 0.99 7.04
C ASP A 67 -2.32 0.79 6.20
N VAL A 68 -2.36 -0.14 5.23
CA VAL A 68 -1.33 -0.27 4.18
C VAL A 68 -1.15 1.05 3.41
N LEU A 69 -2.26 1.66 2.97
CA LEU A 69 -2.22 2.94 2.27
C LEU A 69 -1.63 4.04 3.16
N TRP A 70 -2.00 4.07 4.44
CA TRP A 70 -1.52 5.08 5.38
C TRP A 70 0.00 5.02 5.54
N TYR A 71 0.58 3.83 5.77
CA TYR A 71 2.03 3.68 5.90
C TYR A 71 2.77 3.98 4.59
N LEU A 72 2.27 3.51 3.44
CA LEU A 72 2.81 3.89 2.13
C LEU A 72 2.87 5.41 1.97
N THR A 73 1.81 6.09 2.39
CA THR A 73 1.69 7.55 2.31
C THR A 73 2.69 8.26 3.22
N GLN A 74 2.97 7.72 4.41
CA GLN A 74 4.01 8.27 5.28
C GLN A 74 5.41 8.09 4.66
N ILE A 75 5.69 6.93 4.08
CA ILE A 75 6.96 6.69 3.36
C ILE A 75 7.12 7.69 2.21
N CYS A 76 6.08 7.88 1.40
CA CYS A 76 6.11 8.86 0.30
C CYS A 76 6.40 10.27 0.84
N THR A 77 5.74 10.66 1.94
CA THR A 77 5.90 11.98 2.56
C THR A 77 7.33 12.19 3.09
N GLU A 78 7.91 11.21 3.78
CA GLU A 78 9.29 11.27 4.28
C GLU A 78 10.33 11.31 3.14
N LEU A 79 10.00 10.77 1.96
CA LEU A 79 10.84 10.82 0.77
C LEU A 79 10.60 12.05 -0.12
N GLY A 80 9.64 12.92 0.24
CA GLY A 80 9.27 14.07 -0.59
C GLY A 80 8.54 13.71 -1.88
N LEU A 81 7.91 12.54 -1.95
CA LEU A 81 7.14 12.06 -3.09
C LEU A 81 5.64 12.28 -2.87
N THR A 82 4.92 12.61 -3.94
CA THR A 82 3.45 12.61 -3.92
C THR A 82 2.91 11.23 -4.27
N LEU A 83 1.76 10.86 -3.70
CA LEU A 83 1.06 9.63 -4.11
C LEU A 83 0.71 9.64 -5.60
N GLU A 84 0.39 10.80 -6.15
CA GLU A 84 0.12 10.99 -7.58
C GLU A 84 1.34 10.64 -8.44
N ASP A 85 2.53 11.13 -8.10
CA ASP A 85 3.76 10.84 -8.83
C ASP A 85 4.08 9.34 -8.79
N VAL A 86 3.94 8.72 -7.62
CA VAL A 86 4.16 7.28 -7.44
C VAL A 86 3.17 6.46 -8.28
N ALA A 87 1.89 6.84 -8.28
CA ALA A 87 0.86 6.17 -9.07
C ALA A 87 1.09 6.35 -10.57
N ALA A 88 1.41 7.56 -11.02
CA ALA A 88 1.68 7.85 -12.43
C ALA A 88 2.88 7.06 -12.95
N ALA A 89 4.01 7.08 -12.21
CA ALA A 89 5.20 6.30 -12.54
C ALA A 89 4.93 4.78 -12.54
N ASN A 90 4.08 4.29 -11.62
CA ASN A 90 3.68 2.89 -11.62
C ASN A 90 2.90 2.51 -12.89
N ILE A 91 1.90 3.31 -13.26
CA ILE A 91 1.05 3.07 -14.42
C ILE A 91 1.86 3.15 -15.73
N GLU A 92 2.70 4.17 -15.90
CA GLU A 92 3.60 4.30 -17.06
C GLU A 92 4.49 3.06 -17.20
N LYS A 93 5.13 2.64 -16.10
CA LYS A 93 5.96 1.43 -16.06
C LYS A 93 5.16 0.19 -16.46
N LEU A 94 3.93 0.03 -15.97
CA LEU A 94 3.05 -1.12 -16.25
C LEU A 94 2.60 -1.17 -17.71
N PHE A 95 2.17 -0.04 -18.29
CA PHE A 95 1.81 0.05 -19.71
C PHE A 95 3.02 -0.20 -20.62
N SER A 96 4.19 0.31 -20.26
CA SER A 96 5.43 -0.03 -20.97
C SER A 96 5.75 -1.55 -20.92
N ARG A 97 5.38 -2.28 -19.84
CA ARG A 97 5.50 -3.75 -19.82
C ARG A 97 4.48 -4.40 -20.75
N LEU A 98 3.25 -3.87 -20.78
CA LEU A 98 2.16 -4.37 -21.61
C LEU A 98 2.54 -4.32 -23.09
N GLU A 99 2.99 -3.16 -23.56
CA GLU A 99 3.35 -2.94 -24.96
C GLU A 99 4.50 -3.83 -25.43
N ARG A 100 5.46 -4.12 -24.54
CA ARG A 100 6.57 -5.05 -24.83
C ARG A 100 6.20 -6.54 -24.69
N GLY A 101 4.97 -6.87 -24.30
CA GLY A 101 4.57 -8.26 -24.01
C GLY A 101 5.26 -8.87 -22.77
N GLN A 102 5.81 -8.03 -21.88
CA GLN A 102 6.60 -8.43 -20.70
C GLN A 102 5.82 -8.32 -19.38
N ILE A 103 4.48 -8.42 -19.42
CA ILE A 103 3.68 -8.48 -18.17
C ILE A 103 3.94 -9.77 -17.40
N ARG A 104 4.23 -10.87 -18.11
CA ARG A 104 4.55 -12.17 -17.54
C ARG A 104 6.06 -12.39 -17.65
N GLY A 105 6.78 -12.26 -16.54
CA GLY A 105 8.21 -12.52 -16.45
C GLY A 105 8.68 -12.42 -15.01
N GLU A 106 9.52 -13.38 -14.59
CA GLU A 106 10.13 -13.46 -13.26
C GLU A 106 10.94 -12.19 -12.95
N GLY A 107 10.98 -11.87 -11.66
CA GLY A 107 11.39 -10.59 -11.13
C GLY A 107 12.87 -10.26 -11.27
N ASP A 108 13.11 -8.98 -10.99
CA ASP A 108 14.36 -8.38 -10.53
C ASP A 108 15.42 -7.90 -11.52
N GLU A 109 15.39 -8.22 -12.82
CA GLU A 109 16.28 -7.53 -13.78
C GLU A 109 15.54 -6.88 -14.96
N ARG A 110 15.55 -5.55 -14.91
CA ARG A 110 15.21 -4.59 -15.97
C ARG A 110 16.29 -3.55 -16.05
#